data_AF-A0A7W6DB46-F1
#
_entry.id   AF-A0A7W6DB46-F1
#
_cell.length_a   1.000
_cell.length_b   1.000
_cell.length_c   1.000
_cell.angle_alpha   90.00
_cell.angle_beta   90.00
_cell.angle_gamma   90.00
#
_symmetry.space_group_name_H-M   'P 1'
#
loop_
_entity.id
_entity.type
_entity.pdbx_description
1 polymer ?
#
loop_
_entity_poly.entity_id
_entity_poly.type
_entity_poly.pdbx_seq_one_letter_code
_entity_poly.pdbx_strand_id
1 'polypeptide(L)' 'MRRSCLIGAVQTVAASDAKEKCYGIALKGQNDCAAGPGTTCAGTSKIDYQQNAWKLVPAGTCEAMQTPNGHGSLV' A
#
# COMPACT_ATOMS: atom_id res chain seq x y z
N MET A 1 -32.99 -8.38 34.48
CA MET A 1 -32.50 -8.82 33.16
C MET A 1 -32.25 -7.62 32.26
N ARG A 2 -30.98 -7.27 32.02
CA ARG A 2 -30.42 -6.91 30.70
C ARG A 2 -28.91 -6.68 30.88
N ARG A 3 -28.17 -7.70 30.45
CA ARG A 3 -26.71 -7.77 30.40
C ARG A 3 -26.18 -6.66 29.49
N SER A 4 -25.31 -5.80 30.00
CA SER A 4 -24.50 -4.92 29.15
C SER A 4 -23.07 -5.46 29.17
N CYS A 5 -22.72 -6.17 28.11
CA CYS A 5 -21.36 -6.64 27.83
C CYS A 5 -20.62 -5.47 27.14
N LEU A 6 -19.76 -4.77 27.88
CA LEU A 6 -18.86 -3.77 27.31
C LEU A 6 -17.63 -4.51 26.75
N ILE A 7 -17.77 -5.03 25.53
CA ILE A 7 -16.66 -5.53 24.71
C ILE A 7 -15.98 -4.31 24.09
N GLY A 8 -14.67 -4.20 24.29
CA GLY A 8 -13.85 -3.14 23.73
C GLY A 8 -14.00 -3.01 22.22
N ALA A 9 -14.21 -1.79 21.74
CA ALA A 9 -14.22 -1.48 20.32
C ALA A 9 -12.80 -1.68 19.76
N VAL A 10 -12.58 -2.82 19.12
CA VAL A 10 -11.51 -2.95 18.12
C VAL A 10 -11.91 -2.02 16.98
N GLN A 11 -11.19 -0.90 16.84
CA GLN A 11 -11.33 -0.03 15.69
C GLN A 11 -10.95 -0.86 14.46
N THR A 12 -11.95 -1.35 13.73
CA THR A 12 -11.77 -1.76 12.36
C THR A 12 -11.45 -0.49 11.60
N VAL A 13 -10.19 -0.29 11.23
CA VAL A 13 -9.84 0.70 10.21
C VAL A 13 -10.59 0.25 8.96
N ALA A 14 -11.72 0.89 8.68
CA ALA A 14 -12.39 0.75 7.41
C ALA A 14 -11.35 1.19 6.37
N ALA A 15 -10.74 0.22 5.69
CA ALA A 15 -10.03 0.47 4.46
C ALA A 15 -11.07 1.09 3.53
N SER A 16 -11.13 2.42 3.54
CA SER A 16 -11.94 3.19 2.62
C SER A 16 -11.54 2.72 1.22
N ASP A 17 -12.46 2.69 0.25
CA ASP A 17 -12.13 2.37 -1.15
C ASP A 17 -11.04 3.30 -1.76
N ALA A 18 -10.58 4.29 -0.99
CA ALA A 18 -9.39 5.05 -1.23
C ALA A 18 -8.15 4.15 -1.36
N LYS A 19 -7.47 4.32 -2.49
CA LYS A 19 -6.15 3.74 -2.73
C LYS A 19 -5.12 4.86 -2.80
N GLU A 20 -3.89 4.54 -2.42
CA GLU A 20 -2.75 5.45 -2.44
C GLU A 20 -1.61 4.87 -3.28
N LYS A 21 -0.84 5.76 -3.91
CA LYS A 21 0.41 5.37 -4.55
C LYS A 21 1.46 5.24 -3.48
N CYS A 22 2.03 4.06 -3.34
CA CYS A 22 3.09 3.81 -2.39
C CYS A 22 4.38 3.49 -3.13
N TYR A 23 5.39 4.32 -2.91
CA TYR A 23 6.70 4.27 -3.53
C TYR A 23 7.68 3.44 -2.72
N GLY A 24 8.64 2.81 -3.39
CA GLY A 24 9.68 2.01 -2.74
C GLY A 24 9.21 0.64 -2.24
N ILE A 25 8.00 0.19 -2.60
CA ILE A 25 7.45 -1.10 -2.15
C ILE A 25 7.36 -2.15 -3.27
N ALA A 26 7.59 -1.75 -4.52
CA ALA A 26 7.50 -2.65 -5.66
C ALA A 26 8.72 -3.58 -5.70
N LEU A 27 8.47 -4.87 -5.90
CA LEU A 27 9.53 -5.80 -6.29
C LEU A 27 9.97 -5.53 -7.73
N LYS A 28 11.14 -6.07 -8.10
CA LYS A 28 11.66 -6.01 -9.47
C LYS A 28 10.60 -6.51 -10.46
N GLY A 29 10.33 -5.70 -11.47
CA GLY A 29 9.35 -6.00 -12.51
C GLY A 29 7.89 -5.99 -12.06
N GLN A 30 7.56 -5.48 -10.87
CA GLN A 30 6.22 -5.60 -10.28
C GLN A 30 5.63 -4.26 -9.79
N ASN A 31 6.08 -3.13 -10.35
CA ASN A 31 5.46 -1.83 -10.10
C ASN A 31 4.23 -1.61 -10.98
N ASP A 32 3.31 -0.82 -10.45
CA ASP A 32 2.16 -0.33 -11.18
C ASP A 32 2.52 0.91 -12.00
N CYS A 33 1.60 1.32 -12.87
CA CYS A 33 1.71 2.56 -13.62
C CYS A 33 0.49 3.45 -13.46
N ALA A 34 0.71 4.77 -13.56
CA ALA A 34 -0.33 5.79 -13.40
C ALA A 34 -1.39 5.70 -14.48
N ALA A 35 -1.00 5.27 -15.68
CA ALA A 35 -1.89 5.07 -16.81
C ALA A 35 -2.69 3.75 -16.74
N GLY A 36 -2.43 2.90 -15.75
CA GLY A 36 -3.14 1.64 -15.52
C GLY A 36 -2.50 0.42 -16.22
N PRO A 37 -3.14 -0.76 -16.08
CA PRO A 37 -2.68 -2.01 -16.69
C PRO A 37 -2.59 -1.94 -18.23
N GLY A 38 -1.64 -2.67 -18.83
CA GLY A 38 -1.44 -2.68 -20.28
C GLY A 38 -0.62 -1.51 -20.84
N THR A 39 -0.11 -0.63 -19.96
CA THR A 39 0.80 0.45 -20.34
C THR A 39 2.26 0.01 -20.21
N THR A 40 3.16 0.67 -20.95
CA THR A 40 4.59 0.27 -21.04
C THR A 40 5.41 0.58 -19.79
N CYS A 41 4.85 1.29 -18.81
CA CYS A 41 5.51 1.70 -17.57
C CYS A 41 5.31 0.71 -16.41
N ALA A 42 4.28 -0.14 -16.46
CA ALA A 42 4.09 -1.19 -15.47
C ALA A 42 5.18 -2.26 -15.62
N GLY A 43 5.69 -2.77 -14.51
CA GLY A 43 6.73 -3.81 -14.50
C GLY A 43 8.11 -3.37 -15.00
N THR A 44 8.42 -2.08 -14.93
CA THR A 44 9.72 -1.52 -15.37
C THR A 44 10.75 -1.40 -14.24
N SER A 45 10.38 -1.70 -13.00
CA SER A 45 11.30 -1.71 -11.86
C SER A 45 12.48 -2.64 -12.10
N LYS A 46 13.68 -2.11 -11.98
CA LYS A 46 14.93 -2.83 -12.25
C LYS A 46 15.45 -3.60 -11.04
N ILE A 47 15.11 -3.14 -9.84
CA ILE A 47 15.49 -3.72 -8.56
C ILE A 47 14.29 -3.80 -7.63
N ASP A 48 14.40 -4.60 -6.58
CA ASP A 48 13.43 -4.62 -5.50
C ASP A 48 13.47 -3.29 -4.73
N TYR A 49 12.29 -2.82 -4.35
CA TYR A 49 12.10 -1.61 -3.53
C TYR A 49 12.72 -0.36 -4.15
N GLN A 50 12.71 -0.28 -5.49
CA GLN A 50 13.20 0.87 -6.23
C GLN A 50 12.39 2.11 -5.81
N GLN A 51 13.06 3.15 -5.30
CA GLN A 51 12.37 4.30 -4.67
C GLN A 51 11.39 5.02 -5.59
N ASN A 52 11.67 5.18 -6.88
CA ASN A 52 10.75 5.84 -7.81
C ASN A 52 9.70 4.89 -8.43
N ALA A 53 9.71 3.62 -8.04
CA ALA A 53 8.70 2.64 -8.43
C ALA A 53 7.63 2.52 -7.35
N TRP A 54 6.37 2.44 -7.77
CA TRP A 54 5.25 2.44 -6.84
C TRP A 54 4.24 1.33 -7.14
N LYS A 55 3.43 1.01 -6.13
CA LYS A 55 2.24 0.19 -6.28
C LYS A 55 1.01 0.88 -5.71
N LEU A 56 -0.15 0.57 -6.27
CA LEU A 56 -1.43 1.07 -5.78
C LEU A 56 -1.89 0.18 -4.63
N VAL A 57 -1.92 0.73 -3.42
CA VAL A 57 -2.29 -0.01 -2.20
C VAL A 57 -3.51 0.63 -1.53
N PRO A 58 -4.25 -0.09 -0.66
CA PRO A 58 -5.28 0.52 0.16
C PRO A 58 -4.70 1.66 0.99
N ALA A 59 -5.45 2.76 1.15
CA ALA A 59 -5.00 3.92 1.92
C ALA A 59 -4.58 3.53 3.35
N GLY A 60 -3.49 4.14 3.84
CA GLY A 60 -2.88 3.84 5.12
C GLY A 60 -1.99 2.59 5.15
N THR A 61 -1.90 1.83 4.05
CA THR A 61 -1.01 0.66 3.98
C THR A 61 0.45 1.08 3.81
N CYS A 62 0.70 2.17 3.07
CA CYS A 62 2.05 2.57 2.69
C CYS A 62 2.94 2.89 3.88
N GLU A 63 2.39 3.62 4.85
CA GLU A 63 3.09 4.01 6.08
C GLU A 63 3.13 2.86 7.10
N ALA A 64 2.18 1.93 7.04
CA ALA A 64 2.11 0.79 7.96
C ALA A 64 3.02 -0.38 7.54
N MET A 65 3.42 -0.46 6.28
CA MET A 65 4.24 -1.56 5.77
C MET A 65 5.73 -1.27 5.87
N GLN A 66 6.50 -2.35 6.07
CA GLN A 66 7.95 -2.28 6.23
C GLN A 66 8.62 -3.15 5.17
N THR A 67 9.56 -2.57 4.45
CA THR A 67 10.42 -3.24 3.47
C THR A 67 11.83 -3.39 4.04
N PRO A 68 12.70 -4.23 3.45
CA PRO A 68 14.11 -4.27 3.79
C PRO A 68 14.84 -2.91 3.67
N ASN A 69 14.31 -1.99 2.85
CA ASN A 69 14.87 -0.65 2.64
C ASN A 69 14.20 0.44 3.50
N GLY A 70 13.31 0.06 4.43
CA GLY A 70 12.54 0.98 5.26
C GLY A 70 11.05 1.00 4.92
N HIS A 71 10.35 2.04 5.36
CA HIS A 71 8.91 2.20 5.13
C HIS A 71 8.64 2.64 3.68
N GLY A 72 7.43 2.37 3.19
CA GLY A 72 6.96 2.93 1.93
C GLY A 72 6.84 4.45 2.00
N SER A 73 6.90 5.12 0.85
CA SER A 73 6.75 6.58 0.74
C SER A 73 5.47 6.96 -0.01
N LEU A 74 4.73 7.95 0.47
CA LEU A 74 3.62 8.58 -0.24
C LEU A 74 4.05 9.73 -1.17
N VAL A 75 5.33 10.12 -1.08
CA VAL A 75 5.95 11.20 -1.85
C VAL A 75 6.99 10.70 -2.84
#